data_AF-A0A965WTE1-F1
#
_entry.id   AF-A0A965WTE1-F1
#
_cell.length_a   1.000
_cell.length_b   1.000
_cell.length_c   1.000
_cell.angle_alpha   90.00
_cell.angle_beta   90.00
_cell.angle_gamma   90.00
#
_symmetry.space_group_name_H-M   'P 1'
#
loop_
_entity.id
_entity.type
_entity.pdbx_description
1 polymer ?
#
loop_
_entity_poly.entity_id
_entity_poly.type
_entity_poly.pdbx_seq_one_letter_code
_entity_poly.pdbx_strand_id
1 'polypeptide(L)'
;MDAIVDYWWQSSETIDGTYTDIEMGNEETYTLQATDVDKFIRVEAEAAASQLAYTGSVFSVSIGPVLSAPLESIGAITGHPRVESTLEIGNFTPLDATVDIQWQISDTKNGTYDAIPDAEGTNYVVKDTDKLKYIRIQATGNGGYQGVLTSESVQIGYEVGDIGPLGGTIIMDKGVYDKSVGFCTTGYNFRSDTTVTEAWRYLELAPKGWFSSGSDPTTKWDTTPIDSASRPSYGLTEVGNTLALVGEGKESTDAILEELGAQAAAATQVRSYGTQWYLPTVSELKLVYSALTADERVAAGLATSGYTTSSEISYTQTWLVDMGDGGQFYTGWHKWDEFYVRPMRRF
;
A
#
# COMPACT_ATOMS: atom_id res chain seq x y z
N MET A 1 61.76 0.10 -30.15
CA MET A 1 61.25 -0.91 -29.21
C MET A 1 60.86 -0.12 -28.00
N ASP A 2 59.57 -0.05 -27.70
CA ASP A 2 59.08 0.74 -26.58
C ASP A 2 59.54 0.10 -25.27
N ALA A 3 59.75 0.92 -24.24
CA ALA A 3 60.13 0.42 -22.93
C ALA A 3 58.96 -0.39 -22.36
N ILE A 4 59.27 -1.54 -21.74
CA ILE A 4 58.31 -2.30 -20.94
C ILE A 4 58.42 -1.73 -19.53
N VAL A 5 57.29 -1.38 -18.93
CA VAL A 5 57.22 -0.65 -17.66
C VAL A 5 56.36 -1.44 -16.69
N ASP A 6 56.85 -1.64 -15.47
CA ASP A 6 56.09 -2.16 -14.35
C ASP A 6 55.56 -0.97 -13.53
N TYR A 7 54.31 -1.05 -13.07
CA TYR A 7 53.63 0.04 -12.35
C TYR A 7 53.32 -0.38 -10.92
N TRP A 8 53.36 0.59 -10.00
CA TRP A 8 52.86 0.46 -8.62
C TRP A 8 52.12 1.73 -8.22
N TRP A 9 50.82 1.61 -8.03
CA TRP A 9 50.00 2.66 -7.46
C TRP A 9 50.24 2.72 -5.95
N GLN A 10 50.41 3.93 -5.42
CA GLN A 10 50.77 4.17 -4.03
C GLN A 10 49.83 5.21 -3.40
N SER A 11 49.56 5.07 -2.11
CA SER A 11 48.76 6.04 -1.34
C SER A 11 49.55 6.64 -0.17
N SER A 12 49.16 7.85 0.25
CA SER A 12 49.71 8.53 1.43
C SER A 12 48.64 9.39 2.13
N GLU A 13 48.76 9.57 3.44
CA GLU A 13 47.89 10.43 4.25
C GLU A 13 48.13 11.94 4.01
N THR A 14 49.26 12.31 3.38
CA THR A 14 49.62 13.71 3.10
C THR A 14 50.29 13.83 1.73
N ILE A 15 50.11 14.97 1.06
CA ILE A 15 50.64 15.20 -0.30
C ILE A 15 52.16 14.99 -0.43
N ASP A 16 52.92 15.33 0.61
CA ASP A 16 54.40 15.21 0.67
C ASP A 16 54.85 14.09 1.64
N GLY A 17 53.96 13.15 1.95
CA GLY A 17 54.19 12.11 2.95
C GLY A 17 54.98 10.90 2.43
N THR A 18 55.12 9.91 3.32
CA THR A 18 55.57 8.57 2.92
C THR A 18 54.43 7.89 2.17
N TYR A 19 54.73 7.38 0.98
CA TYR A 19 53.80 6.61 0.16
C TYR A 19 54.00 5.12 0.36
N THR A 20 52.91 4.37 0.37
CA THR A 20 52.89 2.90 0.45
C THR A 20 52.16 2.32 -0.73
N ASP A 21 52.67 1.22 -1.27
CA ASP A 21 52.04 0.50 -2.38
C ASP A 21 50.62 0.04 -2.01
N ILE A 22 49.71 0.26 -2.95
CA ILE A 22 48.34 -0.21 -2.90
C ILE A 22 48.32 -1.65 -3.42
N GLU A 23 47.71 -2.54 -2.65
CA GLU A 23 47.60 -3.94 -3.05
C GLU A 23 46.83 -4.08 -4.39
N MET A 24 47.35 -4.93 -5.29
CA MET A 24 46.86 -5.10 -6.67
C MET A 24 46.93 -3.84 -7.55
N GLY A 25 47.58 -2.77 -7.12
CA GLY A 25 47.81 -1.56 -7.90
C GLY A 25 48.94 -1.68 -8.92
N ASN A 26 49.02 -2.78 -9.68
CA ASN A 26 50.17 -3.05 -10.58
C ASN A 26 49.87 -2.89 -12.07
N GLU A 27 48.77 -2.21 -12.38
CA GLU A 27 48.27 -2.02 -13.75
C GLU A 27 48.52 -0.59 -14.24
N GLU A 28 48.49 -0.39 -15.56
CA GLU A 28 48.62 0.94 -16.20
C GLU A 28 47.56 1.93 -15.71
N THR A 29 46.40 1.43 -15.28
CA THR A 29 45.30 2.22 -14.73
C THR A 29 44.89 1.70 -13.37
N TYR A 30 44.53 2.62 -12.47
CA TYR A 30 43.97 2.29 -11.16
C TYR A 30 42.58 2.88 -11.00
N THR A 31 41.63 2.04 -10.59
CA THR A 31 40.29 2.49 -10.19
C THR A 31 40.31 2.72 -8.69
N LEU A 32 39.99 3.94 -8.27
CA LEU A 32 39.96 4.32 -6.86
C LEU A 32 39.02 3.41 -6.06
N GLN A 33 39.43 3.09 -4.85
CA GLN A 33 38.69 2.30 -3.89
C GLN A 33 38.21 3.17 -2.74
N ALA A 34 37.19 2.70 -2.02
CA ALA A 34 36.70 3.34 -0.80
C ALA A 34 37.80 3.62 0.24
N THR A 35 38.81 2.75 0.31
CA THR A 35 39.95 2.87 1.23
C THR A 35 40.95 3.96 0.86
N ASP A 36 40.80 4.57 -0.32
CA ASP A 36 41.65 5.66 -0.79
C ASP A 36 41.11 7.03 -0.41
N VAL A 37 39.85 7.12 0.04
CA VAL A 37 39.25 8.38 0.48
C VAL A 37 40.12 9.05 1.53
N ASP A 38 40.23 10.37 1.41
CA ASP A 38 41.11 11.26 2.19
C ASP A 38 42.63 11.06 1.95
N LYS A 39 43.03 10.09 1.13
CA LYS A 39 44.45 9.85 0.77
C LYS A 39 44.84 10.54 -0.52
N PHE A 40 46.14 10.72 -0.67
CA PHE A 40 46.79 11.17 -1.90
C PHE A 40 47.32 9.96 -2.66
N ILE A 41 47.13 9.94 -3.97
CA ILE A 41 47.51 8.84 -4.85
C ILE A 41 48.61 9.28 -5.80
N ARG A 42 49.58 8.40 -6.06
CA ARG A 42 50.57 8.55 -7.12
C ARG A 42 50.88 7.18 -7.74
N VAL A 43 51.58 7.17 -8.86
CA VAL A 43 52.11 5.94 -9.46
C VAL A 43 53.64 6.00 -9.54
N GLU A 44 54.28 4.91 -9.16
CA GLU A 44 55.67 4.61 -9.46
C GLU A 44 55.73 3.76 -10.73
N ALA A 45 56.58 4.16 -11.67
CA ALA A 45 56.84 3.43 -12.90
C ALA A 45 58.32 3.06 -12.96
N GLU A 46 58.62 1.77 -13.10
CA GLU A 46 59.98 1.26 -13.20
C GLU A 46 60.18 0.52 -14.54
N ALA A 47 61.35 0.68 -15.15
CA ALA A 47 61.69 -0.11 -16.33
C ALA A 47 61.75 -1.60 -15.97
N ALA A 48 61.03 -2.42 -16.73
CA ALA A 48 60.96 -3.85 -16.44
C ALA A 48 62.34 -4.50 -16.47
N ALA A 49 62.62 -5.36 -15.48
CA ALA A 49 63.94 -5.99 -15.28
C ALA A 49 64.48 -6.77 -16.50
N SER A 50 63.60 -7.12 -17.45
CA SER A 50 63.97 -7.74 -18.72
C SER A 50 64.69 -6.80 -19.71
N GLN A 51 64.70 -5.49 -19.45
CA GLN A 51 65.34 -4.47 -20.30
C GLN A 51 66.62 -3.90 -19.69
N LEU A 52 67.75 -4.58 -19.92
CA LEU A 52 69.09 -4.22 -19.40
C LEU A 52 69.61 -2.80 -19.74
N ALA A 53 68.92 -2.05 -20.60
CA ALA A 53 69.32 -0.72 -21.08
C ALA A 53 68.60 0.46 -20.39
N TYR A 54 67.56 0.19 -19.59
CA TYR A 54 66.80 1.21 -18.87
C TYR A 54 66.81 0.85 -17.37
N THR A 55 67.18 1.81 -16.51
CA THR A 55 67.25 1.59 -15.06
C THR A 55 66.67 2.78 -14.31
N GLY A 56 66.04 2.52 -13.15
CA GLY A 56 65.50 3.54 -12.26
C GLY A 56 63.98 3.65 -12.32
N SER A 57 63.40 4.22 -11.27
CA SER A 57 61.98 4.50 -11.18
C SER A 57 61.69 6.00 -11.30
N VAL A 58 60.49 6.32 -11.78
CA VAL A 58 59.95 7.67 -11.83
C VAL A 58 58.60 7.69 -11.12
N PHE A 59 58.30 8.80 -10.46
CA PHE A 59 57.03 9.01 -9.78
C PHE A 59 56.19 10.03 -10.54
N SER A 60 54.88 9.80 -10.61
CA SER A 60 53.94 10.84 -11.03
C SER A 60 53.89 11.97 -10.01
N VAL A 61 53.29 13.10 -10.40
CA VAL A 61 52.75 14.04 -9.41
C VAL A 61 51.67 13.33 -8.58
N SER A 62 51.61 13.67 -7.31
CA SER A 62 50.55 13.20 -6.42
C SER A 62 49.24 13.95 -6.70
N ILE A 63 48.12 13.23 -6.65
CA ILE A 63 46.77 13.79 -6.75
C ILE A 63 45.97 13.46 -5.49
N GLY A 64 45.08 14.34 -5.08
CA GLY A 64 44.19 14.13 -3.94
C GLY A 64 43.96 15.39 -3.10
N PRO A 65 43.36 15.26 -1.92
CA PRO A 65 42.85 14.00 -1.36
C PRO A 65 41.71 13.43 -2.21
N VAL A 66 41.59 12.09 -2.26
CA VAL A 66 40.45 11.44 -2.90
C VAL A 66 39.18 11.81 -2.14
N LEU A 67 38.16 12.27 -2.87
CA LEU A 67 36.89 12.71 -2.28
C LEU A 67 35.90 11.55 -2.21
N SER A 68 35.05 11.54 -1.18
CA SER A 68 33.92 10.62 -1.10
C SER A 68 32.92 10.83 -2.25
N ALA A 69 32.42 9.72 -2.79
CA ALA A 69 31.37 9.75 -3.81
C ALA A 69 30.00 10.11 -3.19
N PRO A 70 29.17 10.94 -3.84
CA PRO A 70 27.85 11.28 -3.32
C PRO A 70 26.88 10.11 -3.45
N LEU A 71 25.95 9.98 -2.49
CA LEU A 71 24.73 9.21 -2.72
C LEU A 71 23.79 9.98 -3.66
N GLU A 72 23.29 9.32 -4.70
CA GLU A 72 22.44 9.95 -5.71
C GLU A 72 20.96 9.67 -5.50
N SER A 73 20.59 8.42 -5.17
CA SER A 73 19.20 8.06 -4.91
C SER A 73 19.06 6.83 -4.02
N ILE A 74 17.87 6.68 -3.44
CA ILE A 74 17.39 5.46 -2.76
C ILE A 74 16.06 5.05 -3.42
N GLY A 75 15.92 3.76 -3.70
CA GLY A 75 14.71 3.17 -4.27
C GLY A 75 13.51 3.19 -3.31
N ALA A 76 12.33 2.85 -3.84
CA ALA A 76 11.13 2.73 -3.03
C ALA A 76 11.23 1.59 -2.03
N ILE A 77 10.59 1.76 -0.87
CA ILE A 77 10.35 0.69 0.11
C ILE A 77 9.48 -0.38 -0.54
N THR A 78 9.86 -1.64 -0.37
CA THR A 78 9.09 -2.81 -0.81
C THR A 78 8.44 -3.52 0.39
N GLY A 79 7.53 -4.46 0.11
CA GLY A 79 6.71 -5.12 1.12
C GLY A 79 5.28 -4.56 1.19
N HIS A 80 4.43 -5.18 2.00
CA HIS A 80 3.04 -4.75 2.20
C HIS A 80 2.96 -3.87 3.45
N PRO A 81 2.66 -2.56 3.38
CA PRO A 81 2.72 -1.69 4.56
C PRO A 81 1.54 -1.90 5.52
N ARG A 82 1.61 -2.97 6.32
CA ARG A 82 0.59 -3.41 7.28
C ARG A 82 1.24 -3.98 8.53
N VAL A 83 0.50 -4.02 9.64
CA VAL A 83 1.00 -4.57 10.91
C VAL A 83 1.45 -6.04 10.73
N GLU A 84 2.49 -6.45 11.43
CA GLU A 84 3.15 -7.77 11.35
C GLU A 84 3.82 -8.13 10.01
N SER A 85 3.77 -7.24 9.01
CA SER A 85 4.50 -7.44 7.75
C SER A 85 5.96 -7.01 7.86
N THR A 86 6.78 -7.45 6.90
CA THR A 86 8.15 -6.96 6.71
C THR A 86 8.21 -5.99 5.54
N LEU A 87 8.76 -4.80 5.79
CA LEU A 87 9.19 -3.84 4.78
C LEU A 87 10.67 -4.01 4.50
N GLU A 88 11.08 -3.82 3.24
CA GLU A 88 12.49 -3.90 2.83
C GLU A 88 12.93 -2.58 2.18
N ILE A 89 14.21 -2.26 2.33
CA ILE A 89 14.80 -1.08 1.70
C ILE A 89 14.87 -1.22 0.18
N GLY A 90 14.83 -0.09 -0.53
CA GLY A 90 15.12 -0.05 -1.97
C GLY A 90 16.62 -0.01 -2.26
N ASN A 91 16.99 -0.25 -3.52
CA ASN A 91 18.38 -0.15 -3.99
C ASN A 91 18.90 1.29 -3.95
N PHE A 92 20.21 1.44 -3.75
CA PHE A 92 20.89 2.74 -3.83
C PHE A 92 21.46 3.01 -5.22
N THR A 93 21.66 4.28 -5.53
CA THR A 93 22.56 4.71 -6.62
C THR A 93 23.69 5.54 -6.02
N PRO A 94 24.95 5.13 -6.21
CA PRO A 94 25.40 3.92 -6.91
C PRO A 94 25.05 2.60 -6.17
N LEU A 95 25.06 1.48 -6.90
CA LEU A 95 24.54 0.20 -6.40
C LEU A 95 25.41 -0.42 -5.29
N ASP A 96 26.70 -0.14 -5.34
CA ASP A 96 27.72 -0.57 -4.37
C ASP A 96 27.91 0.43 -3.22
N ALA A 97 27.02 1.43 -3.10
CA ALA A 97 27.07 2.40 -2.01
C ALA A 97 26.96 1.72 -0.64
N THR A 98 27.87 2.08 0.27
CA THR A 98 27.79 1.70 1.67
C THR A 98 27.13 2.83 2.47
N VAL A 99 26.16 2.47 3.32
CA VAL A 99 25.31 3.42 4.04
C VAL A 99 25.00 2.95 5.45
N ASP A 100 24.78 3.92 6.35
CA ASP A 100 24.10 3.71 7.63
C ASP A 100 22.59 3.98 7.44
N ILE A 101 21.76 3.05 7.91
CA ILE A 101 20.31 3.06 7.70
C ILE A 101 19.61 3.40 9.02
N GLN A 102 18.57 4.22 8.92
CA GLN A 102 17.64 4.47 10.01
C GLN A 102 16.21 4.51 9.46
N TRP A 103 15.35 3.61 9.92
CA TRP A 103 13.91 3.73 9.67
C TRP A 103 13.33 4.86 10.51
N GLN A 104 12.45 5.66 9.91
CA GLN A 104 11.81 6.80 10.55
C GLN A 104 10.30 6.76 10.40
N ILE A 105 9.59 7.38 11.34
CA ILE A 105 8.13 7.39 11.40
C ILE A 105 7.58 8.81 11.54
N SER A 106 6.41 9.08 10.95
CA SER A 106 5.70 10.35 11.10
C SER A 106 4.19 10.15 11.11
N ASP A 107 3.47 11.02 11.81
CA ASP A 107 2.00 11.06 11.78
C ASP A 107 1.45 11.61 10.45
N THR A 108 2.27 12.26 9.62
CA THR A 108 1.82 12.83 8.34
C THR A 108 2.85 12.62 7.23
N LYS A 109 2.39 12.48 5.99
CA LYS A 109 3.25 12.20 4.82
C LYS A 109 4.42 13.17 4.64
N ASN A 110 4.18 14.46 4.91
CA ASN A 110 5.17 15.53 4.72
C ASN A 110 5.59 16.16 6.05
N GLY A 111 5.39 15.45 7.16
CA GLY A 111 5.68 15.95 8.51
C GLY A 111 7.13 15.79 8.91
N THR A 112 7.38 16.05 10.19
CA THR A 112 8.64 15.68 10.84
C THR A 112 8.65 14.17 11.04
N TYR A 113 9.76 13.53 10.70
CA TYR A 113 9.97 12.11 10.90
C TYR A 113 10.94 11.88 12.05
N ASP A 114 10.53 11.07 13.02
CA ASP A 114 11.33 10.66 14.16
C ASP A 114 12.00 9.31 13.87
N ALA A 115 13.20 9.11 14.41
CA ALA A 115 13.87 7.82 14.32
C ALA A 115 13.08 6.74 15.09
N ILE A 116 12.89 5.59 14.47
CA ILE A 116 12.33 4.42 15.16
C ILE A 116 13.49 3.74 15.92
N PRO A 117 13.39 3.58 17.26
CA PRO A 117 14.47 2.97 18.03
C PRO A 117 14.83 1.57 17.53
N ASP A 118 16.13 1.29 17.48
CA ASP A 118 16.73 0.00 17.09
C ASP A 118 16.37 -0.48 15.67
N ALA A 119 15.94 0.42 14.79
CA ALA A 119 15.52 0.12 13.43
C ALA A 119 16.57 0.56 12.40
N GLU A 120 17.70 -0.15 12.36
CA GLU A 120 18.87 0.14 11.52
C GLU A 120 19.12 -0.94 10.44
N GLY A 121 18.27 -1.96 10.38
CA GLY A 121 18.41 -3.08 9.45
C GLY A 121 17.88 -2.79 8.05
N THR A 122 18.24 -3.65 7.09
CA THR A 122 17.69 -3.63 5.72
C THR A 122 16.21 -4.03 5.65
N ASN A 123 15.66 -4.52 6.77
CA ASN A 123 14.28 -4.93 6.92
C ASN A 123 13.67 -4.27 8.16
N TYR A 124 12.37 -4.00 8.11
CA TYR A 124 11.59 -3.50 9.24
C TYR A 124 10.29 -4.27 9.39
N VAL A 125 10.08 -4.87 10.57
CA VAL A 125 8.80 -5.51 10.91
C VAL A 125 7.87 -4.44 11.47
N VAL A 126 6.74 -4.24 10.79
CA VAL A 126 5.76 -3.22 11.12
C VAL A 126 5.01 -3.60 12.40
N LYS A 127 4.92 -2.66 13.33
CA LYS A 127 4.27 -2.82 14.63
C LYS A 127 2.89 -2.20 14.62
N ASP A 128 2.02 -2.63 15.53
CA ASP A 128 0.68 -2.04 15.67
C ASP A 128 0.73 -0.53 15.97
N THR A 129 1.77 -0.07 16.68
CA THR A 129 2.02 1.36 16.96
C THR A 129 2.33 2.21 15.73
N ASP A 130 2.60 1.58 14.59
CA ASP A 130 2.91 2.24 13.33
C ASP A 130 1.68 2.42 12.46
N LYS A 131 0.56 1.81 12.83
CA LYS A 131 -0.71 1.87 12.09
C LYS A 131 -1.11 3.33 11.86
N LEU A 132 -1.50 3.63 10.62
CA LEU A 132 -1.87 4.96 10.09
C LEU A 132 -0.74 5.98 10.01
N LYS A 133 0.46 5.64 10.46
CA LYS A 133 1.65 6.48 10.34
C LYS A 133 2.34 6.22 9.01
N TYR A 134 3.29 7.10 8.71
CA TYR A 134 4.13 7.03 7.53
C TYR A 134 5.51 6.58 7.93
N ILE A 135 6.04 5.57 7.25
CA ILE A 135 7.39 5.07 7.45
C ILE A 135 8.25 5.44 6.24
N ARG A 136 9.47 5.90 6.49
CA ARG A 136 10.49 6.14 5.45
C ARG A 136 11.86 5.66 5.95
N ILE A 137 12.83 5.64 5.04
CA ILE A 137 14.24 5.39 5.37
C ILE A 137 15.01 6.70 5.31
N GLN A 138 15.92 6.91 6.26
CA GLN A 138 17.05 7.83 6.12
C GLN A 138 18.32 7.00 5.91
N ALA A 139 19.09 7.33 4.87
CA ALA A 139 20.37 6.70 4.58
C ALA A 139 21.48 7.75 4.62
N THR A 140 22.58 7.44 5.31
CA THR A 140 23.77 8.30 5.38
C THR A 140 24.95 7.57 4.75
N GLY A 141 25.59 8.18 3.75
CA GLY A 141 26.74 7.57 3.07
C GLY A 141 27.92 7.38 4.03
N ASN A 142 28.55 6.22 3.95
CA ASN A 142 29.78 5.89 4.68
C ASN A 142 30.73 5.09 3.79
N GLY A 143 31.90 4.65 4.29
CA GLY A 143 32.78 3.74 3.56
C GLY A 143 33.19 4.24 2.17
N GLY A 144 33.54 5.53 2.06
CA GLY A 144 33.88 6.18 0.78
C GLY A 144 32.71 6.88 0.07
N TYR A 145 31.50 6.77 0.63
CA TYR A 145 30.32 7.51 0.22
C TYR A 145 29.96 8.62 1.21
N GLN A 146 29.24 9.64 0.75
CA GLN A 146 28.78 10.76 1.56
C GLN A 146 27.38 11.25 1.18
N GLY A 147 26.80 12.07 2.05
CA GLY A 147 25.47 12.66 1.86
C GLY A 147 24.40 11.93 2.67
N VAL A 148 23.23 12.55 2.74
CA VAL A 148 22.06 12.01 3.43
C VAL A 148 20.89 12.05 2.47
N LEU A 149 20.23 10.91 2.30
CA LEU A 149 19.02 10.77 1.49
C LEU A 149 17.88 10.20 2.32
N THR A 150 16.66 10.48 1.88
CA THR A 150 15.46 9.85 2.43
C THR A 150 14.64 9.23 1.31
N SER A 151 14.05 8.06 1.58
CA SER A 151 13.11 7.44 0.65
C SER A 151 11.78 8.20 0.59
N GLU A 152 10.98 7.92 -0.43
CA GLU A 152 9.54 8.14 -0.35
C GLU A 152 8.97 7.35 0.84
N SER A 153 7.96 7.92 1.50
CA SER A 153 7.31 7.27 2.63
C SER A 153 6.18 6.34 2.19
N VAL A 154 5.98 5.24 2.92
CA VAL A 154 4.81 4.38 2.81
C VAL A 154 3.89 4.59 4.00
N GLN A 155 2.58 4.70 3.78
CA GLN A 155 1.61 4.74 4.87
C GLN A 155 1.27 3.32 5.31
N ILE A 156 1.41 3.04 6.60
CA ILE A 156 0.94 1.78 7.18
C ILE A 156 -0.59 1.82 7.22
N GLY A 157 -1.20 0.94 6.43
CA GLY A 157 -2.64 0.89 6.24
C GLY A 157 -3.37 0.11 7.32
N TYR A 158 -4.70 0.11 7.22
CA TYR A 158 -5.54 -0.83 7.93
C TYR A 158 -5.41 -2.26 7.39
N GLU A 159 -5.67 -3.22 8.27
CA GLU A 159 -5.94 -4.61 7.94
C GLU A 159 -7.44 -4.89 7.88
N VAL A 160 -7.83 -5.97 7.20
CA VAL A 160 -9.20 -6.46 7.29
C VAL A 160 -9.49 -6.86 8.74
N GLY A 161 -10.65 -6.45 9.26
CA GLY A 161 -11.03 -6.66 10.66
C GLY A 161 -10.67 -5.50 11.59
N ASP A 162 -9.78 -4.58 11.18
CA ASP A 162 -9.47 -3.40 11.96
C ASP A 162 -10.69 -2.50 12.19
N ILE A 163 -10.64 -1.70 13.25
CA ILE A 163 -11.61 -0.64 13.48
C ILE A 163 -11.23 0.60 12.66
N GLY A 164 -12.10 0.97 11.72
CA GLY A 164 -11.93 2.11 10.83
C GLY A 164 -12.22 3.46 11.50
N PRO A 165 -12.04 4.57 10.76
CA PRO A 165 -12.11 5.92 11.33
C PRO A 165 -13.48 6.31 11.89
N LEU A 166 -14.57 5.65 11.50
CA LEU A 166 -15.90 5.89 12.05
C LEU A 166 -16.38 4.74 12.95
N GLY A 167 -15.43 3.97 13.49
CA GLY A 167 -15.68 2.90 14.45
C GLY A 167 -16.17 1.60 13.83
N GLY A 168 -16.34 1.56 12.51
CA GLY A 168 -16.77 0.38 11.77
C GLY A 168 -15.64 -0.62 11.53
N THR A 169 -15.95 -1.75 10.93
CA THR A 169 -14.96 -2.80 10.61
C THR A 169 -14.43 -2.62 9.19
N ILE A 170 -13.10 -2.62 9.01
CA ILE A 170 -12.47 -2.58 7.69
C ILE A 170 -12.68 -3.93 6.98
N ILE A 171 -13.25 -3.87 5.79
CA ILE A 171 -13.60 -5.05 4.97
C ILE A 171 -12.64 -5.20 3.79
N MET A 172 -12.02 -4.11 3.36
CA MET A 172 -11.15 -4.09 2.19
C MET A 172 -10.10 -2.99 2.28
N ASP A 173 -8.92 -3.28 1.73
CA ASP A 173 -7.90 -2.30 1.34
C ASP A 173 -7.46 -2.58 -0.11
N LYS A 174 -7.84 -1.65 -1.01
CA LYS A 174 -7.53 -1.68 -2.45
C LYS A 174 -6.03 -1.56 -2.75
N GLY A 175 -5.21 -1.06 -1.81
CA GLY A 175 -3.75 -0.90 -2.00
C GLY A 175 -2.97 -2.21 -2.08
N VAL A 176 -3.54 -3.32 -1.60
CA VAL A 176 -2.96 -4.68 -1.72
C VAL A 176 -3.61 -5.49 -2.85
N TYR A 177 -4.50 -4.85 -3.61
CA TYR A 177 -5.11 -5.42 -4.81
C TYR A 177 -4.08 -5.43 -5.95
N ASP A 178 -3.40 -6.56 -6.13
CA ASP A 178 -2.57 -6.76 -7.31
C ASP A 178 -3.46 -6.92 -8.55
N LYS A 179 -3.43 -5.91 -9.43
CA LYS A 179 -4.17 -5.87 -10.70
C LYS A 179 -3.65 -6.89 -11.74
N SER A 180 -2.51 -7.55 -11.49
CA SER A 180 -1.86 -8.50 -12.40
C SER A 180 -2.24 -9.96 -12.14
N VAL A 181 -2.75 -10.28 -10.94
CA VAL A 181 -3.40 -11.56 -10.64
C VAL A 181 -4.90 -11.41 -10.89
N GLY A 182 -5.31 -11.78 -12.11
CA GLY A 182 -6.72 -11.82 -12.47
C GLY A 182 -7.55 -12.58 -11.43
N PHE A 183 -8.65 -11.94 -11.03
CA PHE A 183 -9.59 -12.36 -9.99
C PHE A 183 -9.02 -12.33 -8.56
N CYS A 184 -9.71 -11.58 -7.71
CA CYS A 184 -9.60 -11.67 -6.27
C CYS A 184 -9.59 -13.14 -5.83
N THR A 185 -8.83 -13.51 -4.80
CA THR A 185 -8.96 -14.82 -4.13
C THR A 185 -10.38 -15.07 -3.60
N THR A 186 -11.23 -14.04 -3.51
CA THR A 186 -12.66 -14.14 -3.18
C THR A 186 -13.60 -14.23 -4.39
N GLY A 187 -13.10 -14.10 -5.62
CA GLY A 187 -13.89 -14.29 -6.86
C GLY A 187 -14.87 -13.17 -7.23
N TYR A 188 -14.76 -11.97 -6.64
CA TYR A 188 -15.69 -10.85 -6.90
C TYR A 188 -15.16 -9.84 -7.93
N ASN A 189 -16.06 -9.32 -8.77
CA ASN A 189 -15.74 -8.38 -9.85
C ASN A 189 -15.60 -6.94 -9.32
N PHE A 190 -14.53 -6.27 -9.73
CA PHE A 190 -14.18 -4.89 -9.37
C PHE A 190 -14.31 -3.96 -10.59
N ARG A 191 -14.77 -2.72 -10.42
CA ARG A 191 -14.76 -1.73 -11.50
C ARG A 191 -13.37 -1.09 -11.60
N SER A 192 -12.73 -1.16 -12.77
CA SER A 192 -11.45 -0.48 -12.96
C SER A 192 -11.60 1.04 -12.83
N ASP A 193 -10.85 1.60 -11.90
CA ASP A 193 -10.78 3.03 -11.60
C ASP A 193 -9.93 3.75 -12.66
N THR A 194 -10.48 3.90 -13.86
CA THR A 194 -9.83 4.58 -15.00
C THR A 194 -10.26 6.05 -15.14
N THR A 195 -11.19 6.51 -14.31
CA THR A 195 -11.70 7.90 -14.27
C THR A 195 -11.57 8.45 -12.86
N VAL A 196 -10.43 9.06 -12.60
CA VAL A 196 -9.97 9.51 -11.28
C VAL A 196 -10.75 10.75 -10.83
N THR A 197 -11.78 10.58 -10.01
CA THR A 197 -12.32 11.67 -9.18
C THR A 197 -12.57 11.30 -7.73
N GLU A 198 -12.67 10.00 -7.38
CA GLU A 198 -12.70 9.56 -5.98
C GLU A 198 -11.79 8.33 -5.80
N ALA A 199 -10.50 8.56 -5.58
CA ALA A 199 -9.54 7.51 -5.26
C ALA A 199 -9.73 7.05 -3.81
N TRP A 200 -10.77 6.27 -3.55
CA TRP A 200 -10.93 5.56 -2.27
C TRP A 200 -9.98 4.36 -2.19
N ARG A 201 -9.58 4.00 -0.97
CA ARG A 201 -8.69 2.87 -0.67
C ARG A 201 -9.38 1.80 0.16
N TYR A 202 -10.24 2.18 1.11
CA TYR A 202 -10.81 1.25 2.09
C TYR A 202 -12.32 1.12 1.95
N LEU A 203 -12.84 -0.06 2.32
CA LEU A 203 -14.25 -0.25 2.64
C LEU A 203 -14.40 -0.47 4.15
N GLU A 204 -15.35 0.24 4.76
CA GLU A 204 -15.68 0.12 6.18
C GLU A 204 -17.17 -0.19 6.34
N LEU A 205 -17.46 -1.27 7.06
CA LEU A 205 -18.81 -1.67 7.46
C LEU A 205 -19.20 -0.94 8.74
N ALA A 206 -20.41 -0.39 8.80
CA ALA A 206 -20.86 0.37 9.97
C ALA A 206 -20.76 -0.45 11.27
N PRO A 207 -20.41 0.20 12.40
CA PRO A 207 -20.19 -0.47 13.67
C PRO A 207 -21.41 -1.25 14.16
N LYS A 208 -21.16 -2.22 15.05
CA LYS A 208 -22.20 -2.81 15.89
C LYS A 208 -22.97 -1.71 16.62
N GLY A 209 -24.30 -1.74 16.54
CA GLY A 209 -25.16 -0.75 17.18
C GLY A 209 -25.20 0.61 16.47
N TRP A 210 -24.83 0.68 15.18
CA TRP A 210 -25.01 1.90 14.37
C TRP A 210 -26.45 2.44 14.36
N PHE A 211 -27.43 1.55 14.57
CA PHE A 211 -28.85 1.90 14.65
C PHE A 211 -29.32 1.97 16.11
N SER A 212 -30.30 2.84 16.38
CA SER A 212 -30.73 3.20 17.75
C SER A 212 -31.27 2.04 18.58
N SER A 213 -31.68 0.92 17.96
CA SER A 213 -32.13 -0.28 18.66
C SER A 213 -30.98 -1.15 19.19
N GLY A 214 -29.73 -0.86 18.83
CA GLY A 214 -28.54 -1.63 19.20
C GLY A 214 -28.26 -2.85 18.31
N SER A 215 -29.22 -3.26 17.47
CA SER A 215 -29.08 -4.32 16.47
C SER A 215 -29.30 -3.75 15.07
N ASP A 216 -28.86 -4.49 14.06
CA ASP A 216 -29.23 -4.14 12.68
C ASP A 216 -30.75 -4.17 12.53
N PRO A 217 -31.36 -3.13 11.96
CA PRO A 217 -32.78 -3.08 11.70
C PRO A 217 -33.12 -3.88 10.45
N THR A 218 -34.35 -4.40 10.39
CA THR A 218 -34.96 -4.89 9.16
C THR A 218 -35.79 -3.80 8.51
N THR A 219 -35.82 -3.75 7.18
CA THR A 219 -36.61 -2.79 6.43
C THR A 219 -36.89 -3.27 5.02
N LYS A 220 -37.90 -2.68 4.39
CA LYS A 220 -38.20 -2.90 2.98
C LYS A 220 -37.16 -2.22 2.10
N TRP A 221 -36.93 -2.78 0.92
CA TRP A 221 -36.12 -2.10 -0.09
C TRP A 221 -36.89 -0.92 -0.70
N ASP A 222 -38.17 -1.15 -1.03
CA ASP A 222 -39.11 -0.17 -1.58
C ASP A 222 -40.47 -0.26 -0.84
N THR A 223 -40.99 0.89 -0.39
CA THR A 223 -42.29 0.98 0.32
C THR A 223 -43.48 1.27 -0.58
N THR A 224 -43.29 1.35 -1.90
CA THR A 224 -44.36 1.56 -2.86
C THR A 224 -45.46 0.52 -2.67
N PRO A 225 -46.72 0.95 -2.51
CA PRO A 225 -47.83 0.03 -2.27
C PRO A 225 -47.95 -0.99 -3.39
N ILE A 226 -47.98 -2.28 -3.02
CA ILE A 226 -48.36 -3.35 -3.93
C ILE A 226 -49.88 -3.37 -4.08
N ASP A 227 -50.35 -3.49 -5.30
CA ASP A 227 -51.77 -3.50 -5.66
C ASP A 227 -52.42 -4.88 -5.44
N SER A 228 -51.64 -5.96 -5.31
CA SER A 228 -52.08 -7.23 -4.71
C SER A 228 -50.92 -8.08 -4.18
N ALA A 229 -51.17 -8.84 -3.10
CA ALA A 229 -50.18 -9.76 -2.51
C ALA A 229 -49.99 -11.07 -3.31
N SER A 230 -50.87 -11.35 -4.28
CA SER A 230 -50.89 -12.62 -5.03
C SER A 230 -50.33 -12.47 -6.44
N ARG A 231 -50.53 -11.32 -7.10
CA ARG A 231 -50.07 -11.00 -8.47
C ARG A 231 -50.03 -9.47 -8.64
N PRO A 232 -48.98 -8.78 -8.17
CA PRO A 232 -48.97 -7.33 -8.24
C PRO A 232 -48.96 -6.84 -9.71
N SER A 233 -49.83 -5.92 -10.10
CA SER A 233 -49.68 -5.04 -11.27
C SER A 233 -48.83 -3.84 -10.82
N TYR A 234 -47.53 -4.02 -11.04
CA TYR A 234 -46.40 -3.40 -10.37
C TYR A 234 -46.32 -1.87 -10.52
N GLY A 235 -46.83 -1.13 -9.53
CA GLY A 235 -46.47 0.28 -9.32
C GLY A 235 -45.00 0.52 -8.94
N LEU A 236 -44.18 -0.54 -8.89
CA LEU A 236 -42.76 -0.50 -8.58
C LEU A 236 -41.95 -0.15 -9.83
N THR A 237 -40.98 0.74 -9.66
CA THR A 237 -40.05 1.14 -10.71
C THR A 237 -38.81 0.25 -10.70
N GLU A 238 -38.35 -0.15 -11.88
CA GLU A 238 -36.98 -0.65 -12.06
C GLU A 238 -36.03 0.55 -12.08
N VAL A 239 -35.13 0.62 -11.11
CA VAL A 239 -34.15 1.70 -11.00
C VAL A 239 -33.11 1.57 -12.13
N GLY A 240 -32.77 0.35 -12.55
CA GLY A 240 -32.00 0.04 -13.77
C GLY A 240 -30.51 0.44 -13.76
N ASN A 241 -30.11 1.34 -12.85
CA ASN A 241 -28.74 1.84 -12.67
C ASN A 241 -28.08 1.36 -11.37
N THR A 242 -28.58 0.27 -10.79
CA THR A 242 -27.95 -0.37 -9.65
C THR A 242 -26.89 -1.36 -10.11
N LEU A 243 -25.65 -1.15 -9.69
CA LEU A 243 -24.53 -1.99 -10.06
C LEU A 243 -24.29 -3.08 -9.00
N ALA A 244 -23.56 -4.11 -9.42
CA ALA A 244 -23.26 -5.28 -8.58
C ALA A 244 -21.78 -5.40 -8.22
N LEU A 245 -20.95 -4.42 -8.55
CA LEU A 245 -19.49 -4.48 -8.40
C LEU A 245 -19.02 -3.88 -7.07
N VAL A 246 -17.88 -4.36 -6.59
CA VAL A 246 -17.21 -3.76 -5.43
C VAL A 246 -16.87 -2.30 -5.72
N GLY A 247 -17.27 -1.40 -4.83
CA GLY A 247 -17.08 0.04 -4.94
C GLY A 247 -18.30 0.80 -5.45
N GLU A 248 -19.30 0.15 -6.06
CA GLU A 248 -20.44 0.84 -6.70
C GLU A 248 -21.66 1.02 -5.77
N GLY A 249 -21.55 0.66 -4.50
CA GLY A 249 -22.69 0.70 -3.57
C GLY A 249 -23.16 2.12 -3.32
N LYS A 250 -22.23 3.09 -3.36
CA LYS A 250 -22.54 4.52 -3.20
C LYS A 250 -23.42 5.00 -4.35
N GLU A 251 -22.95 4.82 -5.59
CA GLU A 251 -23.65 5.23 -6.81
C GLU A 251 -25.01 4.52 -6.93
N SER A 252 -25.05 3.21 -6.65
CA SER A 252 -26.30 2.44 -6.67
C SER A 252 -27.30 2.95 -5.62
N THR A 253 -26.83 3.29 -4.42
CA THR A 253 -27.68 3.87 -3.36
C THR A 253 -28.20 5.24 -3.76
N ASP A 254 -27.37 6.07 -4.39
CA ASP A 254 -27.77 7.41 -4.87
C ASP A 254 -28.85 7.30 -5.97
N ALA A 255 -28.70 6.35 -6.91
CA ALA A 255 -29.70 6.09 -7.94
C ALA A 255 -31.06 5.63 -7.36
N ILE A 256 -31.03 4.77 -6.33
CA ILE A 256 -32.26 4.32 -5.64
C ILE A 256 -33.00 5.51 -4.99
N LEU A 257 -32.25 6.41 -4.34
CA LEU A 257 -32.81 7.59 -3.69
C LEU A 257 -33.37 8.61 -4.68
N GLU A 258 -32.69 8.78 -5.82
CA GLU A 258 -33.13 9.66 -6.89
C GLU A 258 -34.44 9.16 -7.52
N GLU A 259 -34.52 7.88 -7.84
CA GLU A 259 -35.67 7.31 -8.56
C GLU A 259 -36.90 7.12 -7.65
N LEU A 260 -36.71 6.59 -6.43
CA LEU A 260 -37.84 6.24 -5.57
C LEU A 260 -38.21 7.33 -4.55
N GLY A 261 -37.31 8.29 -4.31
CA GLY A 261 -37.50 9.36 -3.34
C GLY A 261 -37.90 8.84 -1.96
N ALA A 262 -39.08 9.26 -1.49
CA ALA A 262 -39.60 8.86 -0.17
C ALA A 262 -39.85 7.35 -0.03
N GLN A 263 -39.90 6.59 -1.12
CA GLN A 263 -40.14 5.14 -1.09
C GLN A 263 -38.87 4.30 -0.97
N ALA A 264 -37.69 4.91 -1.08
CA ALA A 264 -36.39 4.26 -0.97
C ALA A 264 -36.04 3.85 0.48
N ALA A 265 -36.82 2.98 1.12
CA ALA A 265 -36.73 2.74 2.56
C ALA A 265 -35.34 2.25 3.02
N ALA A 266 -34.78 1.21 2.42
CA ALA A 266 -33.46 0.69 2.78
C ALA A 266 -32.34 1.72 2.55
N ALA A 267 -32.35 2.39 1.39
CA ALA A 267 -31.35 3.41 1.04
C ALA A 267 -31.46 4.66 1.94
N THR A 268 -32.68 5.07 2.29
CA THR A 268 -32.93 6.19 3.22
C THR A 268 -32.44 5.84 4.62
N GLN A 269 -32.67 4.60 5.05
CA GLN A 269 -32.26 4.14 6.38
C GLN A 269 -30.75 4.15 6.56
N VAL A 270 -29.99 3.63 5.60
CA VAL A 270 -28.52 3.68 5.67
C VAL A 270 -27.99 5.12 5.59
N ARG A 271 -28.58 5.97 4.73
CA ARG A 271 -28.19 7.39 4.64
C ARG A 271 -28.54 8.20 5.88
N SER A 272 -29.55 7.79 6.65
CA SER A 272 -29.90 8.45 7.91
C SER A 272 -28.81 8.32 8.99
N TYR A 273 -27.95 7.30 8.88
CA TYR A 273 -26.77 7.17 9.74
C TYR A 273 -25.68 8.20 9.40
N GLY A 274 -25.62 8.62 8.14
CA GLY A 274 -24.74 9.68 7.65
C GLY A 274 -24.63 9.64 6.12
N THR A 275 -24.41 10.81 5.50
CA THR A 275 -24.42 10.95 4.04
C THR A 275 -23.31 10.17 3.32
N GLN A 276 -22.23 9.80 4.03
CA GLN A 276 -21.16 8.96 3.51
C GLN A 276 -21.52 7.46 3.46
N TRP A 277 -22.53 7.03 4.21
CA TRP A 277 -22.90 5.61 4.37
C TRP A 277 -23.95 5.20 3.36
N TYR A 278 -23.71 4.12 2.64
CA TYR A 278 -24.54 3.61 1.55
C TYR A 278 -24.96 2.16 1.77
N LEU A 279 -25.96 1.72 1.01
CA LEU A 279 -26.42 0.34 0.99
C LEU A 279 -25.44 -0.45 0.12
N PRO A 280 -24.74 -1.48 0.64
CA PRO A 280 -23.68 -2.13 -0.11
C PRO A 280 -24.25 -2.92 -1.29
N THR A 281 -23.48 -3.05 -2.37
CA THR A 281 -23.81 -3.96 -3.47
C THR A 281 -23.77 -5.41 -3.01
N VAL A 282 -24.32 -6.31 -3.84
CA VAL A 282 -24.19 -7.75 -3.62
C VAL A 282 -22.73 -8.19 -3.50
N SER A 283 -21.81 -7.68 -4.34
CA SER A 283 -20.39 -8.05 -4.24
C SER A 283 -19.71 -7.50 -2.98
N GLU A 284 -20.09 -6.31 -2.52
CA GLU A 284 -19.56 -5.75 -1.27
C GLU A 284 -20.05 -6.54 -0.04
N LEU A 285 -21.32 -6.95 0.02
CA LEU A 285 -21.80 -7.81 1.11
C LEU A 285 -21.18 -9.21 1.05
N LYS A 286 -21.00 -9.79 -0.14
CA LYS A 286 -20.28 -11.05 -0.26
C LYS A 286 -18.83 -10.92 0.17
N LEU A 287 -18.21 -9.76 -0.07
CA LEU A 287 -16.88 -9.45 0.43
C LEU A 287 -16.87 -9.46 1.96
N VAL A 288 -17.84 -8.83 2.64
CA VAL A 288 -17.98 -8.89 4.10
C VAL A 288 -17.98 -10.34 4.61
N TYR A 289 -18.78 -11.22 3.99
CA TYR A 289 -18.84 -12.63 4.38
C TYR A 289 -17.49 -13.34 4.22
N SER A 290 -16.81 -13.11 3.09
CA SER A 290 -15.54 -13.77 2.79
C SER A 290 -14.34 -13.20 3.54
N ALA A 291 -14.41 -11.93 3.92
CA ALA A 291 -13.33 -11.18 4.56
C ALA A 291 -13.26 -11.43 6.07
N LEU A 292 -14.40 -11.77 6.69
CA LEU A 292 -14.51 -12.01 8.13
C LEU A 292 -14.85 -13.47 8.41
N THR A 293 -14.22 -14.05 9.42
CA THR A 293 -14.63 -15.32 10.02
C THR A 293 -16.02 -15.22 10.65
N ALA A 294 -16.65 -16.36 10.95
CA ALA A 294 -17.96 -16.38 11.60
C ALA A 294 -17.97 -15.62 12.94
N ASP A 295 -16.93 -15.80 13.77
CA ASP A 295 -16.81 -15.14 15.06
C ASP A 295 -16.61 -13.63 14.92
N GLU A 296 -15.84 -13.18 13.91
CA GLU A 296 -15.67 -11.75 13.61
C GLU A 296 -16.97 -11.11 13.13
N ARG A 297 -17.79 -11.81 12.32
CA ARG A 297 -19.12 -11.31 11.92
C ARG A 297 -20.04 -11.14 13.13
N VAL A 298 -20.03 -12.08 14.07
CA VAL A 298 -20.78 -11.97 15.32
C VAL A 298 -20.27 -10.82 16.19
N ALA A 299 -18.95 -10.63 16.27
CA ALA A 299 -18.32 -9.52 16.98
C ALA A 299 -18.71 -8.16 16.36
N ALA A 300 -18.76 -8.07 15.03
CA ALA A 300 -19.25 -6.91 14.28
C ALA A 300 -20.78 -6.71 14.41
N GLY A 301 -21.49 -7.65 15.04
CA GLY A 301 -22.92 -7.58 15.33
C GLY A 301 -23.82 -7.97 14.17
N LEU A 302 -23.30 -8.68 13.17
CA LEU A 302 -24.09 -9.19 12.05
C LEU A 302 -24.94 -10.38 12.50
N ALA A 303 -26.22 -10.37 12.14
CA ALA A 303 -27.10 -11.51 12.32
C ALA A 303 -26.77 -12.60 11.28
N THR A 304 -26.94 -13.87 11.64
CA THR A 304 -26.89 -14.99 10.68
C THR A 304 -28.21 -15.06 9.89
N SER A 305 -28.40 -14.08 9.01
CA SER A 305 -29.63 -13.90 8.23
C SER A 305 -29.36 -13.10 6.97
N GLY A 306 -30.43 -12.85 6.21
CA GLY A 306 -30.41 -12.12 4.95
C GLY A 306 -30.26 -10.61 5.12
N TYR A 307 -29.25 -10.06 4.45
CA TYR A 307 -29.01 -8.63 4.32
C TYR A 307 -29.32 -8.15 2.90
N THR A 308 -30.17 -7.14 2.79
CA THR A 308 -30.52 -6.56 1.47
C THR A 308 -29.37 -5.73 0.90
N THR A 309 -29.33 -5.64 -0.43
CA THR A 309 -28.26 -4.95 -1.17
C THR A 309 -28.82 -3.78 -1.98
N SER A 310 -27.94 -2.91 -2.46
CA SER A 310 -28.30 -1.90 -3.47
C SER A 310 -28.38 -2.48 -4.89
N SER A 311 -28.06 -3.77 -5.10
CA SER A 311 -28.04 -4.38 -6.43
C SER A 311 -29.42 -4.94 -6.80
N GLU A 312 -30.13 -4.26 -7.70
CA GLU A 312 -31.44 -4.67 -8.20
C GLU A 312 -31.33 -5.84 -9.20
N ILE A 313 -32.38 -6.66 -9.26
CA ILE A 313 -32.53 -7.73 -10.27
C ILE A 313 -33.61 -7.35 -11.28
N SER A 314 -34.71 -6.77 -10.80
CA SER A 314 -35.84 -6.32 -11.61
C SER A 314 -36.69 -5.33 -10.81
N TYR A 315 -37.75 -4.81 -11.43
CA TYR A 315 -38.75 -3.97 -10.77
C TYR A 315 -39.34 -4.59 -9.47
N THR A 316 -39.26 -5.90 -9.22
CA THR A 316 -39.77 -6.54 -7.99
C THR A 316 -38.73 -7.14 -7.07
N GLN A 317 -37.48 -7.27 -7.50
CA GLN A 317 -36.49 -8.10 -6.82
C GLN A 317 -35.15 -7.39 -6.67
N THR A 318 -34.47 -7.67 -5.58
CA THR A 318 -33.12 -7.23 -5.26
C THR A 318 -32.26 -8.44 -4.87
N TRP A 319 -30.95 -8.34 -5.03
CA TRP A 319 -30.03 -9.32 -4.49
C TRP A 319 -29.95 -9.23 -2.97
N LEU A 320 -29.70 -10.37 -2.34
CA LEU A 320 -29.53 -10.49 -0.91
C LEU A 320 -28.33 -11.38 -0.54
N VAL A 321 -27.65 -10.92 0.50
CA VAL A 321 -26.57 -11.45 1.34
C VAL A 321 -26.95 -12.36 2.52
N ASP A 322 -26.97 -13.69 2.47
CA ASP A 322 -27.11 -14.44 3.74
C ASP A 322 -25.76 -14.50 4.49
N MET A 323 -25.70 -13.89 5.68
CA MET A 323 -24.48 -13.84 6.49
C MET A 323 -24.21 -15.10 7.32
N GLY A 324 -25.12 -16.08 7.28
CA GLY A 324 -24.97 -17.41 7.86
C GLY A 324 -24.13 -18.36 6.99
N ASP A 325 -24.33 -18.34 5.67
CA ASP A 325 -23.66 -19.26 4.73
C ASP A 325 -22.99 -18.59 3.52
N GLY A 326 -23.15 -17.28 3.34
CA GLY A 326 -22.60 -16.52 2.22
C GLY A 326 -23.37 -16.70 0.91
N GLY A 327 -24.52 -17.39 0.97
CA GLY A 327 -25.40 -17.64 -0.15
C GLY A 327 -26.00 -16.35 -0.69
N GLN A 328 -26.09 -16.27 -2.03
CA GLN A 328 -26.89 -15.26 -2.72
C GLN A 328 -28.19 -15.91 -3.21
N PHE A 329 -29.32 -15.32 -2.85
CA PHE A 329 -30.63 -15.84 -3.24
C PHE A 329 -31.37 -14.80 -4.08
N TYR A 330 -32.14 -15.28 -5.07
CA TYR A 330 -32.97 -14.45 -5.94
C TYR A 330 -34.42 -14.92 -6.03
N THR A 331 -34.74 -16.16 -5.64
CA THR A 331 -36.09 -16.73 -5.80
C THR A 331 -36.92 -16.54 -4.54
N GLY A 332 -37.99 -15.73 -4.61
CA GLY A 332 -38.98 -15.56 -3.54
C GLY A 332 -38.73 -14.40 -2.56
N TRP A 333 -37.81 -13.50 -2.88
CA TRP A 333 -37.43 -12.35 -2.06
C TRP A 333 -37.77 -11.08 -2.82
N HIS A 334 -38.66 -10.27 -2.28
CA HIS A 334 -39.21 -9.12 -2.97
C HIS A 334 -38.81 -7.81 -2.32
N LYS A 335 -38.83 -6.73 -3.10
CA LYS A 335 -38.51 -5.38 -2.60
C LYS A 335 -39.40 -4.92 -1.44
N TRP A 336 -40.59 -5.49 -1.30
CA TRP A 336 -41.55 -5.18 -0.23
C TRP A 336 -41.43 -6.06 1.03
N ASP A 337 -40.55 -7.06 1.00
CA ASP A 337 -40.24 -7.88 2.18
C ASP A 337 -39.16 -7.18 3.03
N GLU A 338 -39.13 -7.49 4.32
CA GLU A 338 -38.20 -6.86 5.27
C GLU A 338 -36.96 -7.71 5.49
N PHE A 339 -35.79 -7.12 5.27
CA PHE A 339 -34.49 -7.76 5.49
C PHE A 339 -33.54 -6.84 6.23
N TYR A 340 -32.50 -7.42 6.82
CA TYR A 340 -31.51 -6.63 7.55
C TYR A 340 -30.78 -5.67 6.61
N VAL A 341 -30.46 -4.48 7.13
CA VAL A 341 -29.59 -3.52 6.46
C VAL A 341 -28.35 -3.25 7.31
N ARG A 342 -27.19 -3.15 6.65
CA ARG A 342 -25.94 -2.70 7.26
C ARG A 342 -25.28 -1.68 6.32
N PRO A 343 -25.08 -0.44 6.76
CA PRO A 343 -24.40 0.56 5.95
C PRO A 343 -22.92 0.22 5.73
N MET A 344 -22.39 0.62 4.57
CA MET A 344 -20.96 0.61 4.26
C MET A 344 -20.54 1.97 3.76
N ARG A 345 -19.26 2.31 3.91
CA ARG A 345 -18.67 3.48 3.26
C ARG A 345 -17.35 3.10 2.61
N ARG A 346 -16.91 3.94 1.68
CA ARG A 346 -15.58 3.91 1.07
C ARG A 346 -14.83 5.20 1.40
N PHE A 347 -13.53 5.13 1.64
CA PHE A 347 -12.68 6.31 1.92
C PHE A 347 -11.23 6.13 1.50
#